data_AF-A0A9N9P007-F1
#
_entry.id   AF-A0A9N9P007-F1
#
_cell.length_a   1.000
_cell.length_b   1.000
_cell.length_c   1.000
_cell.angle_alpha   90.00
_cell.angle_beta   90.00
_cell.angle_gamma   90.00
#
_symmetry.space_group_name_H-M   'P 1'
#
loop_
_entity.id
_entity.type
_entity.pdbx_description
1 polymer ?
#
loop_
_entity_poly.entity_id
_entity_poly.type
_entity_poly.pdbx_seq_one_letter_code
_entity_poly.pdbx_strand_id
1 'polypeptide(L)'
;MKRSASASSFSSYASSLGIHETDNTVKNLTEENSLALGESGVLAHNWYSKGGGSIRAEGRWFKDEQGRVCLMRGVNLCGNSKLPTKPNGSSHLIEGFFDHRNVSFVGRPFDLKEVHEHFARLRTWGLTFVRLLVTWEALEHSGPGIYDEEFIDYLINVIEEMPRYGIKCFIDPHQDCWSRFSGGSGAPGWTFEVAGLDMKRFKETGAAYVHNTNHQPGDSLPMVWPTNYTKLASSTMFTLFWGGD
;
A
#
# COMPACT_ATOMS: atom_id res chain seq x y z
N MET A 1 -4.99 50.89 20.68
CA MET A 1 -4.00 50.01 21.36
C MET A 1 -3.22 49.26 20.29
N LYS A 2 -1.90 49.53 20.20
CA LYS A 2 -0.77 48.77 19.57
C LYS A 2 -0.90 48.36 18.08
N ARG A 3 -0.13 48.97 17.15
CA ARG A 3 1.26 48.65 16.68
C ARG A 3 1.36 47.18 16.19
N SER A 4 2.01 46.77 15.10
CA SER A 4 2.83 47.35 14.01
C SER A 4 3.28 46.14 13.15
N ALA A 5 3.54 46.31 11.85
CA ALA A 5 4.55 45.48 11.17
C ALA A 5 5.14 46.25 9.99
N SER A 6 6.45 46.45 10.06
CA SER A 6 7.29 47.14 9.09
C SER A 6 7.58 46.27 7.87
N ALA A 7 7.55 46.88 6.68
CA ALA A 7 8.23 46.36 5.50
C ALA A 7 9.73 46.70 5.61
N SER A 8 10.58 45.68 5.62
CA SER A 8 12.03 45.83 5.47
C SER A 8 12.42 45.45 4.04
N SER A 9 12.83 46.46 3.30
CA SER A 9 13.59 46.38 2.05
C SER A 9 14.95 45.71 2.30
N PHE A 10 15.32 44.77 1.43
CA PHE A 10 16.73 44.44 1.18
C PHE A 10 16.95 44.39 -0.33
N SER A 11 17.42 45.51 -0.87
CA SER A 11 18.23 45.56 -2.07
C SER A 11 19.69 45.36 -1.67
N SER A 12 20.40 44.47 -2.36
CA SER A 12 21.79 44.61 -2.83
C SER A 12 22.47 43.24 -2.91
N TYR A 13 22.66 42.75 -4.13
CA TYR A 13 23.87 42.08 -4.63
C TYR A 13 23.57 41.71 -6.10
N ALA A 14 23.50 42.73 -6.95
CA ALA A 14 23.54 42.57 -8.39
C ALA A 14 24.65 43.50 -8.91
N SER A 15 25.88 43.00 -8.87
CA SER A 15 27.05 43.67 -9.44
C SER A 15 27.74 42.68 -10.37
N SER A 16 27.49 42.87 -11.67
CA SER A 16 28.30 42.51 -12.84
C SER A 16 29.20 41.27 -12.77
N LEU A 17 28.85 40.24 -13.53
CA LEU A 17 29.82 39.52 -14.36
C LEU A 17 29.19 39.29 -15.73
N GLY A 18 29.97 39.61 -16.76
CA GLY A 18 29.53 39.81 -18.13
C GLY A 18 28.99 38.55 -18.82
N ILE A 19 28.28 38.83 -19.90
CA ILE A 19 27.80 37.90 -20.90
C ILE A 19 29.02 37.15 -21.46
N HIS A 20 29.11 35.86 -21.14
CA HIS A 20 29.84 34.89 -21.95
C HIS A 20 28.79 34.00 -22.62
N GLU A 21 28.56 34.23 -23.91
CA GLU A 21 27.97 33.21 -24.77
C GLU A 21 28.96 32.04 -24.87
N THR A 22 28.67 30.93 -24.21
CA THR A 22 29.14 29.61 -24.64
C THR A 22 28.16 28.52 -24.20
N ASP A 23 27.79 27.74 -25.21
CA ASP A 23 27.25 26.38 -25.22
C ASP A 23 25.74 26.15 -25.10
N ASN A 24 25.17 25.87 -26.28
CA ASN A 24 23.93 25.16 -26.56
C ASN A 24 23.97 23.71 -26.04
N THR A 25 24.08 23.52 -24.73
CA THR A 25 23.77 22.26 -24.04
C THR A 25 22.33 22.27 -23.52
N VAL A 26 21.39 22.65 -24.38
CA VAL A 26 20.01 22.13 -24.32
C VAL A 26 19.92 21.06 -25.39
N LYS A 27 20.75 20.01 -25.26
CA LYS A 27 20.65 18.80 -26.07
C LYS A 27 19.96 17.74 -25.24
N ASN A 28 18.73 17.43 -25.65
CA ASN A 28 18.07 16.14 -25.47
C ASN A 28 17.91 15.66 -24.02
N LEU A 29 16.89 16.20 -23.34
CA LEU A 29 16.19 15.44 -22.32
C LEU A 29 15.39 14.32 -23.05
N THR A 30 16.04 13.20 -23.35
CA THR A 30 15.34 11.95 -23.68
C THR A 30 14.67 11.41 -22.42
N GLU A 31 13.59 10.65 -22.56
CA GLU A 31 12.89 9.96 -21.45
C GLU A 31 13.84 9.13 -20.55
N GLU A 32 15.04 8.79 -21.03
CA GLU A 32 16.09 8.12 -20.26
C GLU A 32 16.64 8.94 -19.08
N ASN A 33 16.64 10.28 -19.14
CA ASN A 33 17.29 11.12 -18.13
C ASN A 33 16.39 11.61 -16.99
N SER A 34 15.06 11.53 -17.12
CA SER A 34 14.14 11.89 -16.02
C SER A 34 13.94 10.77 -15.00
N LEU A 35 14.29 9.52 -15.37
CA LEU A 35 14.15 8.32 -14.54
C LEU A 35 15.46 7.82 -13.92
N ALA A 36 16.59 8.49 -14.17
CA ALA A 36 17.86 8.26 -13.48
C ALA A 36 17.89 8.78 -12.03
N LEU A 37 16.72 9.00 -11.42
CA LEU A 37 16.55 9.39 -10.02
C LEU A 37 16.67 8.16 -9.11
N GLY A 38 17.90 7.77 -8.79
CA GLY A 38 18.12 6.62 -7.92
C GLY A 38 19.55 6.41 -7.46
N GLU A 39 20.55 6.75 -8.29
CA GLU A 39 21.93 6.77 -7.87
C GLU A 39 22.19 8.05 -7.06
N SER A 40 21.71 8.08 -5.81
CA SER A 40 22.53 8.76 -4.82
C SER A 40 23.88 8.04 -4.89
N GLY A 41 24.94 8.69 -5.39
CA GLY A 41 26.31 8.16 -5.30
C GLY A 41 26.76 7.83 -3.86
N VAL A 42 25.86 8.04 -2.89
CA VAL A 42 25.94 7.70 -1.48
C VAL A 42 25.65 6.20 -1.27
N LEU A 43 26.69 5.48 -0.84
CA LEU A 43 26.67 4.04 -0.55
C LEU A 43 25.73 3.63 0.60
N ALA A 44 25.32 4.57 1.45
CA ALA A 44 24.61 4.30 2.71
C ALA A 44 23.22 3.65 2.55
N HIS A 45 22.61 3.78 1.37
CA HIS A 45 21.29 3.21 1.06
C HIS A 45 21.27 2.40 -0.24
N ASN A 46 22.45 2.02 -0.73
CA ASN A 46 22.57 1.11 -1.85
C ASN A 46 22.63 -0.32 -1.33
N TRP A 47 21.46 -0.96 -1.20
CA TRP A 47 21.32 -2.39 -0.90
C TRP A 47 21.74 -3.31 -2.05
N TYR A 48 22.04 -2.73 -3.21
CA TYR A 48 22.11 -3.40 -4.50
C TYR A 48 23.57 -3.39 -5.00
N SER A 49 24.42 -4.27 -4.45
CA SER A 49 25.58 -4.72 -5.22
C SER A 49 25.08 -5.73 -6.25
N LYS A 50 25.06 -5.39 -7.55
CA LYS A 50 24.70 -6.25 -8.69
C LYS A 50 23.73 -7.42 -8.37
N GLY A 51 22.44 -7.27 -8.69
CA GLY A 51 21.45 -8.35 -8.56
C GLY A 51 20.56 -8.27 -7.32
N GLY A 52 20.56 -7.13 -6.62
CA GLY A 52 19.62 -6.86 -5.53
C GLY A 52 19.82 -7.67 -4.28
N GLY A 53 21.06 -7.68 -3.80
CA GLY A 53 21.57 -8.42 -2.64
C GLY A 53 20.58 -8.72 -1.51
N SER A 54 20.73 -9.93 -0.98
CA SER A 54 19.95 -10.48 0.13
C SER A 54 20.08 -9.68 1.43
N ILE A 55 19.02 -9.71 2.23
CA ILE A 55 19.00 -9.18 3.59
C ILE A 55 18.83 -10.36 4.53
N ARG A 56 19.68 -10.43 5.56
CA ARG A 56 19.60 -11.48 6.60
C ARG A 56 19.46 -10.88 7.98
N ALA A 57 18.78 -11.60 8.87
CA ALA A 57 18.76 -11.28 10.30
C ALA A 57 20.01 -11.82 10.98
N GLU A 58 20.68 -10.97 11.77
CA GLU A 58 21.84 -11.34 12.58
C GLU A 58 21.73 -10.67 13.96
N GLY A 59 21.31 -11.45 14.95
CA GLY A 59 20.97 -10.93 16.28
C GLY A 59 19.85 -9.89 16.19
N ARG A 60 20.14 -8.67 16.65
CA ARG A 60 19.20 -7.53 16.64
C ARG A 60 19.23 -6.69 15.35
N TRP A 61 20.03 -7.08 14.37
CA TRP A 61 20.27 -6.29 13.17
C TRP A 61 19.82 -7.02 11.92
N PHE A 62 19.34 -6.26 10.94
CA PHE A 62 19.31 -6.71 9.56
C PHE A 62 20.63 -6.32 8.91
N LYS A 63 21.22 -7.23 8.14
CA LYS A 63 22.46 -7.00 7.41
C LYS A 63 22.33 -7.37 5.94
N ASP A 64 23.04 -6.62 5.11
CA ASP A 64 23.17 -6.92 3.68
C ASP A 64 24.31 -7.93 3.41
N GLU A 65 24.53 -8.23 2.15
CA GLU A 65 25.58 -9.13 1.68
C GLU A 65 26.99 -8.63 2.00
N GLN A 66 27.18 -7.32 2.18
CA GLN A 66 28.46 -6.73 2.60
C GLN A 66 28.64 -6.74 4.13
N GLY A 67 27.65 -7.22 4.88
CA GLY A 67 27.67 -7.23 6.35
C GLY A 67 27.38 -5.88 7.00
N ARG A 68 26.92 -4.88 6.23
CA ARG A 68 26.53 -3.56 6.76
C ARG A 68 25.19 -3.68 7.47
N VAL A 69 24.98 -2.90 8.52
CA VAL A 69 23.69 -2.83 9.21
C VAL A 69 22.69 -2.03 8.37
N CYS A 70 21.54 -2.64 8.11
CA CYS A 70 20.46 -2.06 7.34
C CYS A 70 19.49 -1.26 8.21
N LEU A 71 19.42 0.06 7.99
CA LEU A 71 18.34 0.90 8.52
C LEU A 71 17.20 0.99 7.50
N MET A 72 16.16 0.18 7.68
CA MET A 72 14.99 0.16 6.80
C MET A 72 14.07 1.34 7.09
N ARG A 73 14.15 2.37 6.26
CA ARG A 73 13.24 3.54 6.32
C ARG A 73 12.29 3.50 5.13
N GLY A 74 11.01 3.47 5.44
CA GLY A 74 9.99 3.12 4.47
C GLY A 74 8.58 3.55 4.83
N VAL A 75 7.64 3.13 4.01
CA VAL A 75 6.21 3.41 4.15
C VAL A 75 5.36 2.15 3.94
N ASN A 76 4.14 2.18 4.46
CA ASN A 76 3.11 1.23 4.03
C ASN A 76 2.65 1.63 2.63
N LEU A 77 2.75 0.69 1.69
CA LEU A 77 2.25 0.84 0.34
C LEU A 77 0.92 0.10 0.24
N CYS A 78 -0.17 0.86 0.28
CA CYS A 78 -1.54 0.34 0.33
C CYS A 78 -2.37 0.78 -0.87
N GLY A 79 -2.58 2.08 -1.14
CA GLY A 79 -3.36 2.50 -2.33
C GLY A 79 -4.74 1.85 -2.46
N ASN A 80 -5.48 1.71 -1.34
CA ASN A 80 -6.75 0.98 -1.26
C ASN A 80 -6.66 -0.52 -1.57
N SER A 81 -5.50 -1.17 -1.43
CA SER A 81 -5.30 -2.63 -1.65
C SER A 81 -6.18 -3.52 -0.77
N LYS A 82 -6.85 -2.96 0.24
CA LYS A 82 -7.82 -3.66 1.08
C LYS A 82 -9.16 -3.91 0.38
N LEU A 83 -9.40 -3.27 -0.76
CA LEU A 83 -10.69 -3.28 -1.47
C LEU A 83 -10.48 -3.61 -2.95
N PRO A 84 -11.39 -4.37 -3.57
CA PRO A 84 -11.29 -4.70 -4.98
C PRO A 84 -11.36 -3.46 -5.87
N THR A 85 -10.77 -3.55 -7.06
CA THR A 85 -10.85 -2.54 -8.12
C THR A 85 -12.10 -2.73 -8.96
N LYS A 86 -12.49 -3.99 -9.21
CA LYS A 86 -13.65 -4.37 -10.01
C LYS A 86 -14.46 -5.46 -9.30
N PRO A 87 -15.79 -5.27 -9.11
CA PRO A 87 -16.45 -3.95 -9.10
C PRO A 87 -15.80 -3.02 -8.06
N ASN A 88 -16.12 -1.73 -8.11
CA ASN A 88 -15.54 -0.75 -7.18
C ASN A 88 -15.91 -1.12 -5.72
N GLY A 89 -14.92 -1.56 -4.95
CA GLY A 89 -15.11 -2.02 -3.56
C GLY A 89 -15.27 -0.93 -2.51
N SER A 90 -15.43 0.34 -2.90
CA SER A 90 -15.49 1.46 -1.96
C SER A 90 -16.55 1.26 -0.88
N SER A 91 -16.21 1.56 0.38
CA SER A 91 -17.03 1.23 1.55
C SER A 91 -18.42 1.91 1.60
N HIS A 92 -18.66 2.92 0.76
CA HIS A 92 -19.93 3.63 0.67
C HIS A 92 -20.87 3.03 -0.41
N LEU A 93 -20.44 1.97 -1.10
CA LEU A 93 -21.22 1.30 -2.15
C LEU A 93 -21.71 -0.05 -1.63
N ILE A 94 -23.02 -0.30 -1.74
CA ILE A 94 -23.64 -1.59 -1.41
C ILE A 94 -23.83 -2.50 -2.63
N GLU A 95 -23.95 -1.90 -3.82
CA GLU A 95 -24.19 -2.64 -5.05
C GLU A 95 -23.03 -3.60 -5.34
N GLY A 96 -23.36 -4.88 -5.54
CA GLY A 96 -22.35 -5.93 -5.75
C GLY A 96 -21.50 -6.26 -4.51
N PHE A 97 -21.68 -5.60 -3.36
CA PHE A 97 -20.81 -5.77 -2.20
C PHE A 97 -20.68 -7.24 -1.74
N PHE A 98 -21.80 -7.98 -1.72
CA PHE A 98 -21.84 -9.38 -1.31
C PHE A 98 -21.43 -10.38 -2.40
N ASP A 99 -21.21 -9.93 -3.64
CA ASP A 99 -20.64 -10.76 -4.69
C ASP A 99 -19.12 -10.82 -4.54
N HIS A 100 -18.66 -11.60 -3.56
CA HIS A 100 -17.24 -11.63 -3.16
C HIS A 100 -16.39 -12.56 -4.03
N ARG A 101 -17.01 -13.47 -4.76
CA ARG A 101 -16.31 -14.45 -5.60
C ARG A 101 -15.99 -13.91 -6.99
N ASN A 102 -16.65 -12.84 -7.43
CA ASN A 102 -16.43 -12.22 -8.74
C ASN A 102 -15.83 -10.83 -8.57
N VAL A 103 -14.63 -10.76 -7.99
CA VAL A 103 -13.91 -9.50 -7.76
C VAL A 103 -12.51 -9.57 -8.37
N SER A 104 -11.89 -8.42 -8.60
CA SER A 104 -10.49 -8.34 -8.99
C SER A 104 -9.78 -7.28 -8.15
N PHE A 105 -8.54 -7.58 -7.78
CA PHE A 105 -7.63 -6.65 -7.09
C PHE A 105 -6.53 -6.12 -8.03
N VAL A 106 -6.52 -6.54 -9.29
CA VAL A 106 -5.59 -6.04 -10.32
C VAL A 106 -5.69 -4.51 -10.41
N GLY A 107 -4.53 -3.84 -10.39
CA GLY A 107 -4.44 -2.37 -10.31
C GLY A 107 -4.36 -1.82 -8.88
N ARG A 108 -4.16 -2.66 -7.86
CA ARG A 108 -3.80 -2.26 -6.50
C ARG A 108 -2.33 -2.57 -6.20
N PRO A 109 -1.52 -1.62 -5.70
CA PRO A 109 -1.91 -0.37 -5.05
C PRO A 109 -2.17 0.80 -6.01
N PHE A 110 -1.83 0.69 -7.28
CA PHE A 110 -2.03 1.72 -8.32
C PHE A 110 -1.94 1.09 -9.72
N ASP A 111 -2.26 1.81 -10.80
CA ASP A 111 -2.12 1.24 -12.15
C ASP A 111 -0.64 0.99 -12.48
N LEU A 112 -0.31 -0.09 -13.22
CA LEU A 112 1.07 -0.38 -13.62
C LEU A 112 1.71 0.79 -14.38
N LYS A 113 0.93 1.57 -15.14
CA LYS A 113 1.43 2.77 -15.82
C LYS A 113 1.95 3.86 -14.87
N GLU A 114 1.53 3.83 -13.60
CA GLU A 114 1.89 4.80 -12.56
C GLU A 114 3.07 4.31 -11.68
N VAL A 115 3.54 3.07 -11.89
CA VAL A 115 4.57 2.43 -11.05
C VAL A 115 5.85 3.26 -10.95
N HIS A 116 6.32 3.77 -12.10
CA HIS A 116 7.54 4.54 -12.19
C HIS A 116 7.43 5.87 -11.46
N GLU A 117 6.29 6.55 -11.59
CA GLU A 117 6.04 7.83 -10.91
C GLU A 117 6.03 7.63 -9.39
N HIS A 118 5.32 6.61 -8.90
CA HIS A 118 5.22 6.33 -7.48
C HIS A 118 6.57 5.94 -6.87
N PHE A 119 7.33 5.05 -7.50
CA PHE A 119 8.63 4.62 -6.97
C PHE A 119 9.70 5.70 -7.08
N ALA A 120 9.74 6.49 -8.15
CA ALA A 120 10.61 7.66 -8.25
C ALA A 120 10.31 8.68 -7.13
N ARG A 121 9.03 8.89 -6.80
CA ARG A 121 8.61 9.79 -5.71
C ARG A 121 9.08 9.29 -4.35
N LEU A 122 8.89 8.01 -4.04
CA LEU A 122 9.38 7.40 -2.79
C LEU A 122 10.90 7.53 -2.67
N ARG A 123 11.63 7.27 -3.76
CA ARG A 123 13.08 7.41 -3.81
C ARG A 123 13.54 8.84 -3.60
N THR A 124 12.85 9.81 -4.20
CA THR A 124 13.13 11.26 -4.01
C THR A 124 12.94 11.69 -2.56
N TRP A 125 12.01 11.07 -1.83
CA TRP A 125 11.84 11.29 -0.39
C TRP A 125 12.87 10.54 0.48
N GLY A 126 13.81 9.81 -0.12
CA GLY A 126 14.83 9.02 0.57
C GLY A 126 14.29 7.73 1.18
N LEU A 127 13.09 7.29 0.80
CA LEU A 127 12.50 6.03 1.25
C LEU A 127 13.01 4.89 0.37
N THR A 128 13.48 3.83 1.01
CA THR A 128 14.12 2.68 0.32
C THR A 128 13.52 1.34 0.71
N PHE A 129 12.46 1.37 1.51
CA PHE A 129 11.76 0.20 1.99
C PHE A 129 10.25 0.42 1.86
N VAL A 130 9.52 -0.62 1.48
CA VAL A 130 8.05 -0.59 1.44
C VAL A 130 7.48 -1.81 2.13
N ARG A 131 6.44 -1.60 2.92
CA ARG A 131 5.56 -2.66 3.44
C ARG A 131 4.35 -2.74 2.50
N LEU A 132 4.34 -3.72 1.61
CA LEU A 132 3.31 -3.89 0.58
C LEU A 132 2.16 -4.72 1.11
N LEU A 133 0.99 -4.09 1.25
CA LEU A 133 -0.19 -4.75 1.81
C LEU A 133 -0.83 -5.66 0.76
N VAL A 134 -0.97 -6.94 1.10
CA VAL A 134 -1.66 -7.95 0.29
C VAL A 134 -2.65 -8.68 1.19
N THR A 135 -3.94 -8.60 0.87
CA THR A 135 -4.97 -9.34 1.61
C THR A 135 -5.08 -10.77 1.08
N TRP A 136 -5.50 -11.70 1.94
CA TRP A 136 -5.82 -13.05 1.50
C TRP A 136 -6.94 -13.05 0.44
N GLU A 137 -7.94 -12.19 0.59
CA GLU A 137 -9.00 -12.01 -0.39
C GLU A 137 -8.44 -11.66 -1.78
N ALA A 138 -7.42 -10.80 -1.87
CA ALA A 138 -6.84 -10.46 -3.17
C ALA A 138 -6.23 -11.67 -3.89
N LEU A 139 -5.70 -12.64 -3.13
CA LEU A 139 -5.07 -13.84 -3.68
C LEU A 139 -6.07 -14.97 -3.96
N GLU A 140 -7.17 -15.07 -3.21
CA GLU A 140 -7.99 -16.29 -3.15
C GLU A 140 -9.49 -15.98 -2.91
N HIS A 141 -10.01 -14.92 -3.53
CA HIS A 141 -11.42 -14.50 -3.37
C HIS A 141 -12.43 -15.52 -3.94
N SER A 142 -12.07 -16.20 -5.03
CA SER A 142 -12.98 -17.08 -5.78
C SER A 142 -13.40 -18.33 -5.01
N GLY A 143 -12.55 -18.84 -4.12
CA GLY A 143 -12.80 -20.02 -3.30
C GLY A 143 -11.52 -20.69 -2.80
N PRO A 144 -11.63 -21.65 -1.86
CA PRO A 144 -10.47 -22.32 -1.30
C PRO A 144 -9.68 -23.09 -2.38
N GLY A 145 -8.37 -22.86 -2.44
CA GLY A 145 -7.43 -23.42 -3.42
C GLY A 145 -7.51 -22.80 -4.81
N ILE A 146 -8.29 -21.74 -5.01
CA ILE A 146 -8.47 -21.09 -6.32
C ILE A 146 -7.80 -19.71 -6.26
N TYR A 147 -6.53 -19.68 -6.66
CA TYR A 147 -5.72 -18.46 -6.66
C TYR A 147 -6.02 -17.56 -7.86
N ASP A 148 -6.01 -16.25 -7.61
CA ASP A 148 -6.08 -15.22 -8.65
C ASP A 148 -4.69 -15.01 -9.26
N GLU A 149 -4.37 -15.84 -10.25
CA GLU A 149 -3.09 -15.78 -10.99
C GLU A 149 -2.88 -14.43 -11.69
N GLU A 150 -3.97 -13.77 -12.14
CA GLU A 150 -3.87 -12.46 -12.78
C GLU A 150 -3.40 -11.39 -11.78
N PHE A 151 -3.93 -11.42 -10.55
CA PHE A 151 -3.46 -10.54 -9.48
C PHE A 151 -2.04 -10.88 -9.02
N ILE A 152 -1.67 -12.16 -8.96
CA ILE A 152 -0.30 -12.59 -8.62
C ILE A 152 0.70 -12.08 -9.66
N ASP A 153 0.41 -12.26 -10.95
CA ASP A 153 1.24 -11.74 -12.05
C ASP A 153 1.36 -10.22 -11.99
N TYR A 154 0.25 -9.51 -11.76
CA TYR A 154 0.25 -8.07 -11.56
C TYR A 154 1.16 -7.67 -10.38
N LEU A 155 1.09 -8.39 -9.25
CA LEU A 155 1.89 -8.10 -8.06
C LEU A 155 3.39 -8.31 -8.31
N ILE A 156 3.74 -9.38 -9.04
CA ILE A 156 5.12 -9.65 -9.47
C ILE A 156 5.64 -8.47 -10.30
N ASN A 157 4.89 -8.02 -11.31
CA ASN A 157 5.27 -6.88 -12.15
C ASN A 157 5.53 -5.60 -11.31
N VAL A 158 4.70 -5.32 -10.29
CA VAL A 158 4.94 -4.19 -9.38
C VAL A 158 6.23 -4.37 -8.56
N ILE A 159 6.50 -5.58 -8.06
CA ILE A 159 7.67 -5.87 -7.23
C ILE A 159 8.97 -5.84 -8.06
N GLU A 160 8.94 -6.35 -9.29
CA GLU A 160 10.10 -6.39 -10.20
C GLU A 160 10.61 -5.01 -10.61
N GLU A 161 9.76 -3.98 -10.54
CA GLU A 161 10.16 -2.59 -10.78
C GLU A 161 10.88 -1.95 -9.58
N MET A 162 10.68 -2.44 -8.34
CA MET A 162 11.26 -1.82 -7.14
C MET A 162 12.80 -1.76 -7.12
N PRO A 163 13.55 -2.80 -7.56
CA PRO A 163 15.00 -2.75 -7.69
C PRO A 163 15.53 -1.59 -8.51
N ARG A 164 14.83 -1.19 -9.59
CA ARG A 164 15.22 -0.06 -10.45
C ARG A 164 15.33 1.26 -9.67
N TYR A 165 14.54 1.40 -8.61
CA TYR A 165 14.51 2.56 -7.73
C TYR A 165 15.28 2.35 -6.41
N GLY A 166 15.97 1.22 -6.27
CA GLY A 166 16.67 0.85 -5.04
C GLY A 166 15.73 0.63 -3.85
N ILE A 167 14.49 0.21 -4.10
CA ILE A 167 13.46 -0.05 -3.09
C ILE A 167 13.44 -1.55 -2.76
N LYS A 168 13.38 -1.90 -1.48
CA LYS A 168 13.15 -3.27 -0.99
C LYS A 168 11.73 -3.40 -0.45
N CYS A 169 11.13 -4.58 -0.65
CA CYS A 169 9.76 -4.86 -0.23
C CYS A 169 9.71 -5.86 0.92
N PHE A 170 8.76 -5.66 1.83
CA PHE A 170 8.20 -6.69 2.70
C PHE A 170 6.73 -6.88 2.34
N ILE A 171 6.37 -8.08 1.88
CA ILE A 171 4.98 -8.44 1.60
C ILE A 171 4.28 -8.66 2.94
N ASP A 172 3.23 -7.88 3.16
CA ASP A 172 2.43 -7.88 4.36
C ASP A 172 1.10 -8.59 4.11
N PRO A 173 0.89 -9.82 4.62
CA PRO A 173 -0.40 -10.50 4.59
C PRO A 173 -1.38 -9.76 5.50
N HIS A 174 -2.03 -8.74 4.95
CA HIS A 174 -2.74 -7.72 5.71
C HIS A 174 -4.15 -8.16 6.10
N GLN A 175 -4.57 -7.82 7.33
CA GLN A 175 -5.95 -7.94 7.77
C GLN A 175 -6.30 -6.87 8.81
N ASP A 176 -7.58 -6.53 8.85
CA ASP A 176 -8.23 -5.86 9.97
C ASP A 176 -9.55 -6.55 10.23
N CYS A 177 -9.92 -6.78 11.49
CA CYS A 177 -11.22 -7.35 11.86
C CYS A 177 -11.66 -8.53 10.96
N TRP A 178 -10.73 -9.44 10.65
CA TRP A 178 -10.91 -10.60 9.76
C TRP A 178 -11.11 -10.30 8.27
N SER A 179 -12.17 -9.59 7.89
CA SER A 179 -12.61 -9.46 6.49
C SER A 179 -13.40 -8.17 6.27
N ARG A 180 -13.53 -7.73 5.02
CA ARG A 180 -14.40 -6.59 4.68
C ARG A 180 -15.87 -6.82 5.04
N PHE A 181 -16.31 -8.08 5.09
CA PHE A 181 -17.67 -8.44 5.50
C PHE A 181 -17.91 -8.36 7.00
N SER A 182 -16.84 -8.31 7.81
CA SER A 182 -16.91 -7.98 9.24
C SER A 182 -16.43 -6.55 9.53
N GLY A 183 -16.41 -5.70 8.51
CA GLY A 183 -16.11 -4.27 8.61
C GLY A 183 -14.62 -3.91 8.53
N GLY A 184 -13.73 -4.87 8.28
CA GLY A 184 -12.29 -4.62 8.12
C GLY A 184 -11.75 -5.03 6.75
N SER A 185 -10.74 -5.90 6.69
CA SER A 185 -10.10 -6.40 5.47
C SER A 185 -9.32 -7.69 5.76
N GLY A 186 -8.91 -8.44 4.73
CA GLY A 186 -8.02 -9.59 4.91
C GLY A 186 -8.59 -10.85 4.29
N ALA A 187 -9.29 -11.66 5.08
CA ALA A 187 -9.84 -12.93 4.67
C ALA A 187 -10.99 -12.80 3.64
N PRO A 188 -11.05 -13.70 2.65
CA PRO A 188 -12.11 -13.73 1.66
C PRO A 188 -13.47 -14.10 2.26
N GLY A 189 -14.54 -13.69 1.58
CA GLY A 189 -15.91 -13.89 2.05
C GLY A 189 -16.29 -15.36 2.24
N TRP A 190 -15.73 -16.28 1.44
CA TRP A 190 -16.02 -17.71 1.54
C TRP A 190 -15.64 -18.31 2.90
N THR A 191 -14.73 -17.69 3.64
CA THR A 191 -14.35 -18.16 4.99
C THR A 191 -15.54 -18.13 5.95
N PHE A 192 -16.43 -17.15 5.83
CA PHE A 192 -17.67 -17.11 6.61
C PHE A 192 -18.65 -18.20 6.18
N GLU A 193 -18.77 -18.46 4.87
CA GLU A 193 -19.66 -19.50 4.35
C GLU A 193 -19.25 -20.89 4.85
N VAL A 194 -17.95 -21.19 4.87
CA VAL A 194 -17.41 -22.44 5.41
C VAL A 194 -17.68 -22.56 6.91
N ALA A 195 -17.62 -21.46 7.66
CA ALA A 195 -17.96 -21.43 9.08
C ALA A 195 -19.48 -21.47 9.35
N GLY A 196 -20.32 -21.54 8.31
CA GLY A 196 -21.78 -21.54 8.44
C GLY A 196 -22.40 -20.18 8.77
N LEU A 197 -21.66 -19.08 8.52
CA LEU A 197 -22.09 -17.72 8.79
C LEU A 197 -22.64 -17.03 7.52
N ASP A 198 -23.83 -16.44 7.63
CA ASP A 198 -24.43 -15.64 6.56
C ASP A 198 -24.07 -14.16 6.73
N MET A 199 -23.08 -13.70 5.96
CA MET A 199 -22.62 -12.31 5.97
C MET A 199 -23.72 -11.28 5.66
N LYS A 200 -24.79 -11.64 4.94
CA LYS A 200 -25.91 -10.73 4.64
C LYS A 200 -26.76 -10.40 5.87
N ARG A 201 -26.64 -11.20 6.94
CA ARG A 201 -27.38 -11.05 8.20
C ARG A 201 -26.59 -10.35 9.29
N PHE A 202 -25.33 -9.99 9.06
CA PHE A 202 -24.47 -9.43 10.10
C PHE A 202 -24.96 -8.09 10.65
N LYS A 203 -25.53 -7.22 9.80
CA LYS A 203 -26.13 -5.96 10.26
C LYS A 203 -27.36 -6.22 11.15
N GLU A 204 -28.29 -7.06 10.68
CA GLU A 204 -29.54 -7.37 11.38
C GLU A 204 -29.30 -8.02 12.75
N THR A 205 -28.33 -8.93 12.81
CA THR A 205 -27.95 -9.64 14.04
C THR A 205 -27.00 -8.84 14.95
N GLY A 206 -26.44 -7.74 14.44
CA GLY A 206 -25.38 -6.99 15.12
C GLY A 206 -24.05 -7.75 15.20
N ALA A 207 -23.87 -8.82 14.41
CA ALA A 207 -22.65 -9.63 14.36
C ALA A 207 -21.44 -8.91 13.74
N ALA A 208 -21.67 -7.85 12.97
CA ALA A 208 -20.64 -6.89 12.56
C ALA A 208 -21.27 -5.53 12.17
N TYR A 209 -20.51 -4.46 12.33
CA TYR A 209 -20.77 -3.15 11.75
C TYR A 209 -20.01 -3.02 10.44
N VAL A 210 -20.74 -2.92 9.34
CA VAL A 210 -20.18 -2.82 7.99
C VAL A 210 -20.70 -1.56 7.32
N HIS A 211 -19.80 -0.63 7.01
CA HIS A 211 -20.18 0.68 6.44
C HIS A 211 -20.97 0.54 5.13
N ASN A 212 -20.66 -0.46 4.28
CA ASN A 212 -21.39 -0.77 3.05
C ASN A 212 -22.87 -1.12 3.27
N THR A 213 -23.29 -1.34 4.51
CA THR A 213 -24.69 -1.65 4.86
C THR A 213 -25.39 -0.51 5.59
N ASN A 214 -24.68 0.60 5.84
CA ASN A 214 -25.14 1.72 6.67
C ASN A 214 -25.64 2.89 5.81
N HIS A 215 -26.85 2.76 5.25
CA HIS A 215 -27.46 3.74 4.34
C HIS A 215 -28.80 4.33 4.85
N GLN A 216 -29.20 4.01 6.09
CA GLN A 216 -30.46 4.44 6.68
C GLN A 216 -30.24 5.50 7.77
N PRO A 217 -31.20 6.43 7.98
CA PRO A 217 -31.16 7.35 9.11
C PRO A 217 -31.04 6.60 10.44
N GLY A 218 -30.08 6.99 11.27
CA GLY A 218 -29.78 6.33 12.55
C GLY A 218 -28.71 5.23 12.48
N ASP A 219 -28.23 4.88 11.28
CA ASP A 219 -27.07 4.01 11.16
C ASP A 219 -25.82 4.65 11.77
N SER A 220 -24.92 3.81 12.30
CA SER A 220 -23.66 4.26 12.89
C SER A 220 -22.80 4.99 11.86
N LEU A 221 -22.12 6.05 12.30
CA LEU A 221 -21.17 6.80 11.48
C LEU A 221 -20.06 5.89 10.91
N PRO A 222 -19.42 6.30 9.80
CA PRO A 222 -18.19 5.66 9.34
C PRO A 222 -17.13 5.61 10.45
N MET A 223 -16.11 4.76 10.29
CA MET A 223 -14.94 4.65 11.19
C MET A 223 -15.19 3.98 12.56
N VAL A 224 -16.35 3.37 12.78
CA VAL A 224 -16.56 2.50 13.97
C VAL A 224 -16.00 1.09 13.79
N TRP A 225 -15.29 0.81 12.69
CA TRP A 225 -14.80 -0.52 12.34
C TRP A 225 -13.94 -1.22 13.42
N PRO A 226 -13.13 -0.54 14.27
CA PRO A 226 -12.38 -1.25 15.30
C PRO A 226 -13.27 -1.91 16.35
N THR A 227 -14.52 -1.47 16.50
CA THR A 227 -15.49 -2.13 17.39
C THR A 227 -15.81 -3.55 16.94
N ASN A 228 -15.53 -3.91 15.68
CA ASN A 228 -15.74 -5.26 15.17
C ASN A 228 -14.77 -6.30 15.74
N TYR A 229 -13.63 -5.90 16.32
CA TYR A 229 -12.70 -6.84 16.95
C TYR A 229 -13.33 -7.69 18.05
N THR A 230 -14.41 -7.20 18.69
CA THR A 230 -15.13 -7.94 19.74
C THR A 230 -16.48 -8.47 19.28
N LYS A 231 -16.87 -8.23 18.02
CA LYS A 231 -18.16 -8.66 17.49
C LYS A 231 -18.14 -10.12 17.05
N LEU A 232 -19.32 -10.75 17.06
CA LEU A 232 -19.49 -12.18 16.86
C LEU A 232 -18.80 -12.69 15.60
N ALA A 233 -18.94 -12.01 14.45
CA ALA A 233 -18.36 -12.48 13.20
C ALA A 233 -16.82 -12.55 13.28
N SER A 234 -16.14 -11.45 13.65
CA SER A 234 -14.68 -11.43 13.72
C SER A 234 -14.13 -12.34 14.82
N SER A 235 -14.72 -12.31 16.02
CA SER A 235 -14.25 -13.11 17.17
C SER A 235 -14.39 -14.61 16.91
N THR A 236 -15.50 -15.03 16.29
CA THR A 236 -15.73 -16.44 15.93
C THR A 236 -14.68 -16.90 14.93
N MET A 237 -14.43 -16.13 13.88
CA MET A 237 -13.45 -16.53 12.86
C MET A 237 -12.03 -16.61 13.40
N PHE A 238 -11.60 -15.68 14.26
CA PHE A 238 -10.31 -15.80 14.93
C PHE A 238 -10.24 -17.02 15.85
N THR A 239 -11.34 -17.36 16.53
CA THR A 239 -11.40 -18.57 17.37
C THR A 239 -11.25 -19.83 16.53
N LEU A 240 -11.94 -19.91 15.38
CA LEU A 240 -11.83 -21.05 14.47
C LEU A 240 -10.44 -21.16 13.84
N PHE A 241 -9.85 -20.03 13.43
CA PHE A 241 -8.54 -20.01 12.78
C PHE A 241 -7.40 -20.44 13.71
N TRP A 242 -7.43 -20.00 14.98
CA TRP A 242 -6.37 -20.32 15.95
C TRP A 242 -6.67 -21.53 16.83
N GLY A 243 -7.94 -21.91 16.98
CA GLY A 243 -8.37 -23.04 17.80
C GLY A 243 -8.53 -24.35 17.03
N GLY A 244 -8.41 -24.32 15.70
CA GLY A 244 -8.38 -25.51 14.86
C GLY A 244 -6.99 -26.16 14.85
N ASP A 245 -6.71 -27.00 15.85
CA ASP A 245 -5.73 -28.09 15.74
C ASP A 245 -6.40 -29.35 15.14
#